data_AF-A0A0E4FVB6-F1
#
_entry.id   AF-A0A0E4FVB6-F1
#
_cell.length_a   1.000
_cell.length_b   1.000
_cell.length_c   1.000
_cell.angle_alpha   90.00
_cell.angle_beta   90.00
_cell.angle_gamma   90.00
#
_symmetry.space_group_name_H-M   'P 1'
#
loop_
_entity.id
_entity.type
_entity.pdbx_description
1 polymer ?
#
loop_
_entity_poly.entity_id
_entity_poly.type
_entity_poly.pdbx_seq_one_letter_code
_entity_poly.pdbx_strand_id
1 'polypeptide(L)'
;MELAEHVDQIVLFSGDGNFRSLVEALQRRGVRVTVVSTLSTQPAMVADDLRRQADVFIDLAELKPKVGRDPANRPGSREMRQLPQFLARVAIDRGDQVE
;
A
#
# COMPACT_ATOMS: atom_id res chain seq x y z
N MET A 1 18.41 -7.85 -10.64
CA MET A 1 18.91 -8.91 -9.73
C MET A 1 20.37 -8.71 -9.33
N GLU A 2 21.13 -7.81 -9.97
CA GLU A 2 22.55 -7.54 -9.70
C GLU A 2 22.84 -7.19 -8.22
N LEU A 3 22.01 -6.34 -7.60
CA LEU A 3 22.20 -5.96 -6.19
C LEU A 3 22.12 -7.14 -5.22
N ALA A 4 21.42 -8.22 -5.57
CA ALA A 4 21.23 -9.37 -4.69
C ALA A 4 22.55 -10.09 -4.36
N GLU A 5 23.60 -9.91 -5.17
CA GLU A 5 24.91 -10.52 -4.94
C GLU A 5 25.80 -9.69 -4.00
N HIS A 6 25.31 -8.51 -3.58
CA HIS A 6 26.08 -7.53 -2.81
C HIS A 6 25.40 -7.10 -1.51
N VAL A 7 24.26 -7.68 -1.17
CA VAL A 7 23.50 -7.32 0.04
C VAL A 7 23.02 -8.57 0.77
N ASP A 8 23.10 -8.56 2.09
CA ASP A 8 22.56 -9.64 2.92
C ASP A 8 21.04 -9.51 3.12
N GLN A 9 20.54 -8.27 3.09
CA GLN A 9 19.14 -7.96 3.35
C GLN A 9 18.60 -6.84 2.47
N ILE A 10 17.37 -7.01 1.99
CA ILE A 10 16.59 -6.00 1.26
C ILE A 10 15.35 -5.66 2.09
N VAL A 11 15.08 -4.36 2.21
CA VAL A 11 13.84 -3.85 2.81
C VAL A 11 12.95 -3.27 1.70
N LEU A 12 11.83 -3.94 1.43
CA LEU A 12 10.89 -3.59 0.37
C LEU A 12 9.67 -2.87 0.94
N PHE A 13 9.55 -1.58 0.65
CA PHE A 13 8.35 -0.80 0.94
C PHE A 13 7.34 -0.96 -0.19
N SER A 14 6.47 -1.97 -0.10
CA SER A 14 5.46 -2.25 -1.11
C SER A 14 4.34 -3.14 -0.57
N GLY A 15 3.12 -2.96 -1.09
CA GLY A 15 2.00 -3.86 -0.86
C GLY A 15 1.61 -4.70 -2.08
N ASP A 16 2.29 -4.53 -3.22
CA ASP A 16 1.89 -5.13 -4.49
C ASP A 16 2.31 -6.61 -4.59
N GLY A 17 1.32 -7.49 -4.77
CA GLY A 17 1.51 -8.93 -4.96
C GLY A 17 2.41 -9.33 -6.14
N ASN A 18 2.58 -8.44 -7.13
CA ASN A 18 3.49 -8.67 -8.26
C ASN A 18 4.95 -8.87 -7.83
N PHE A 19 5.32 -8.43 -6.62
CA PHE A 19 6.66 -8.65 -6.09
C PHE A 19 6.87 -10.03 -5.45
N ARG A 20 5.82 -10.85 -5.29
CA ARG A 20 5.94 -12.19 -4.65
C ARG A 20 7.05 -13.02 -5.30
N SER A 21 7.06 -13.14 -6.63
CA SER A 21 8.08 -13.90 -7.36
C SER A 21 9.48 -13.30 -7.24
N LEU A 22 9.59 -11.98 -7.09
CA LEU A 22 10.87 -11.32 -6.83
C LEU A 22 11.41 -11.69 -5.45
N VAL A 23 10.56 -11.63 -4.42
CA VAL A 23 10.93 -12.01 -3.04
C VAL A 23 11.41 -13.45 -3.01
N GLU A 24 10.67 -14.37 -3.64
CA GLU A 24 11.06 -15.78 -3.75
C GLU A 24 12.44 -15.95 -4.43
N ALA A 25 12.70 -15.21 -5.51
CA ALA A 25 13.96 -15.29 -6.23
C ALA A 25 15.15 -14.70 -5.43
N LEU A 26 14.92 -13.67 -4.61
CA LEU A 26 15.92 -13.10 -3.71
C LEU A 26 16.28 -14.07 -2.58
N GLN A 27 15.30 -14.72 -1.97
CA GLN A 27 15.51 -15.72 -0.93
C GLN A 27 16.32 -16.92 -1.42
N ARG A 28 16.05 -17.39 -2.65
CA ARG A 28 16.86 -18.45 -3.29
C ARG A 28 18.33 -18.09 -3.44
N ARG A 29 18.66 -16.80 -3.47
CA ARG A 29 20.02 -16.27 -3.51
C ARG A 29 20.61 -16.00 -2.12
N GLY A 30 19.90 -16.38 -1.06
CA GLY A 30 20.32 -16.17 0.33
C GLY A 30 20.07 -14.76 0.86
N VAL A 31 19.41 -13.89 0.08
CA VAL A 31 19.09 -12.52 0.51
C VAL A 31 17.84 -12.53 1.37
N ARG A 32 17.94 -12.00 2.59
CA ARG A 32 16.80 -11.83 3.48
C ARG A 32 15.94 -10.67 3.01
N VAL A 33 14.62 -10.85 2.95
CA VAL A 33 13.68 -9.82 2.51
C VAL A 33 12.73 -9.44 3.63
N THR A 34 12.73 -8.16 4.00
CA THR A 34 11.73 -7.55 4.87
C THR A 34 10.75 -6.76 4.04
N VAL A 35 9.47 -7.08 4.11
CA VAL A 35 8.40 -6.28 3.50
C VAL A 35 7.83 -5.32 4.53
N VAL A 36 7.76 -4.04 4.15
CA VAL A 36 7.11 -2.99 4.95
C VAL A 36 5.88 -2.51 4.19
N SER A 37 4.70 -2.77 4.75
CA SER A 37 3.42 -2.32 4.21
C SER A 37 2.40 -2.21 5.34
N THR A 38 1.14 -1.93 5.06
CA THR A 38 0.13 -1.85 6.12
C THR A 38 -1.05 -2.78 5.90
N LEU A 39 -1.48 -3.40 7.02
CA LEU A 39 -2.73 -4.16 7.12
C LEU A 39 -3.88 -3.29 7.66
N SER A 40 -3.54 -2.12 8.22
CA SER A 40 -4.45 -1.28 9.00
C SER A 40 -5.35 -0.37 8.14
N THR A 41 -5.41 -0.59 6.83
CA THR A 41 -6.24 0.17 5.89
C THR A 41 -7.41 -0.67 5.40
N GLN A 42 -8.50 -0.02 4.96
CA GLN A 42 -9.57 -0.68 4.22
C GLN A 42 -9.66 -0.08 2.81
N PRO A 43 -9.38 -0.88 1.76
CA PRO A 43 -8.87 -2.26 1.78
C PRO A 43 -7.42 -2.35 2.29
N ALA A 44 -7.00 -3.54 2.74
CA ALA A 44 -5.61 -3.78 3.14
C ALA A 44 -4.69 -3.49 1.94
N MET A 45 -3.61 -2.72 2.16
CA MET A 45 -2.72 -2.32 1.07
C MET A 45 -1.79 -3.44 0.61
N VAL A 46 -1.57 -4.48 1.43
CA VAL A 46 -0.66 -5.59 1.12
C VAL A 46 -1.40 -6.82 0.60
N ALA A 47 -0.89 -7.41 -0.47
CA ALA A 47 -1.30 -8.74 -0.92
C ALA A 47 -0.85 -9.82 0.08
N ASP A 48 -1.77 -10.70 0.51
CA ASP A 48 -1.46 -11.73 1.52
C ASP A 48 -0.32 -12.66 1.08
N ASP A 49 -0.24 -13.00 -0.21
CA ASP A 49 0.84 -13.80 -0.78
C ASP A 49 2.22 -13.14 -0.64
N LEU A 50 2.31 -11.82 -0.85
CA LEU A 50 3.56 -11.09 -0.66
C LEU A 50 3.98 -11.10 0.80
N ARG A 51 3.02 -10.86 1.71
CA ARG A 51 3.26 -10.86 3.16
C ARG A 51 3.78 -12.22 3.64
N ARG A 52 3.17 -13.31 3.15
CA ARG A 52 3.58 -14.69 3.50
C ARG A 52 4.91 -15.09 2.89
N GLN A 53 5.24 -14.57 1.71
CA GLN A 53 6.50 -14.89 1.05
C GLN A 53 7.70 -14.23 1.74
N ALA A 54 7.53 -13.05 2.34
CA ALA A 54 8.60 -12.31 3.00
C ALA A 54 9.16 -13.03 4.24
N ASP A 55 10.46 -12.89 4.51
CA ASP A 55 11.08 -13.43 5.73
C ASP A 55 10.63 -12.66 6.99
N VAL A 56 10.41 -11.36 6.83
CA VAL A 56 9.90 -10.48 7.87
C VAL A 56 8.86 -9.56 7.27
N PHE A 57 7.77 -9.35 7.99
CA PHE A 57 6.80 -8.32 7.70
C PHE A 57 6.78 -7.29 8.83
N ILE A 58 6.77 -6.00 8.48
CA ILE A 58 6.63 -4.90 9.42
C ILE A 58 5.40 -4.09 9.01
N ASP A 59 4.44 -3.90 9.92
CA ASP A 59 3.32 -3.00 9.65
C ASP A 59 3.81 -1.54 9.73
N LEU A 60 3.63 -0.80 8.64
CA LEU A 60 3.96 0.62 8.57
C LEU A 60 3.24 1.44 9.66
N ALA A 61 2.07 1.00 10.13
CA ALA A 61 1.36 1.60 11.25
C ALA A 61 2.20 1.58 12.54
N GLU A 62 2.99 0.54 12.78
CA GLU A 62 3.87 0.41 13.95
C GLU A 62 5.07 1.36 13.86
N LEU A 63 5.49 1.73 12.65
CA LEU A 63 6.58 2.69 12.43
C LEU A 63 6.12 4.15 12.58
N LYS A 64 4.80 4.42 12.50
CA LYS A 64 4.23 5.78 12.56
C LYS A 64 4.75 6.63 13.74
N PRO A 65 4.89 6.12 14.98
CA PRO A 65 5.40 6.93 16.09
C PRO A 65 6.88 7.34 15.93
N LYS A 66 7.66 6.58 15.15
CA LYS A 66 9.11 6.79 14.99
C LYS A 66 9.46 7.64 13.77
N VAL A 67 8.74 7.45 12.66
CA VAL A 67 9.06 8.08 11.35
C VAL A 67 7.90 8.87 10.76
N GLY A 68 6.76 8.92 11.44
CA GLY A 68 5.58 9.65 11.00
C GLY A 68 5.84 11.15 11.00
N ARG A 69 5.41 11.81 9.92
CA ARG A 69 5.39 13.28 9.87
C ARG A 69 4.37 13.82 10.86
N ASP A 70 4.74 14.92 11.52
CA ASP A 70 3.81 15.73 12.31
C ASP A 70 2.57 16.06 11.45
N PRO A 71 1.35 15.75 11.94
CA PRO A 71 0.12 16.14 11.26
C PRO A 71 0.07 17.60 10.82
N ALA A 72 0.65 18.52 11.60
CA ALA A 72 0.69 19.95 11.29
C ALA A 72 1.59 20.30 10.09
N ASN A 73 2.61 19.48 9.82
CA ASN A 73 3.55 19.67 8.70
C ASN A 73 3.15 18.89 7.44
N ARG A 74 1.95 18.31 7.40
CA ARG A 74 1.46 17.65 6.18
C ARG A 74 1.00 18.73 5.19
N PRO A 75 1.63 18.88 3.99
CA PRO A 75 1.00 19.64 2.93
C PRO A 75 -0.38 19.03 2.71
N GLY A 76 -1.41 19.90 2.69
CA GLY A 76 -2.83 19.56 2.84
C GLY A 76 -3.17 18.16 2.40
N SER A 77 -3.70 17.35 3.34
CA SER A 77 -4.14 15.98 3.16
C SER A 77 -4.51 15.75 1.70
N ARG A 78 -3.74 14.92 0.97
CA ARG A 78 -4.15 14.46 -0.36
C ARG A 78 -5.60 14.03 -0.22
N GLU A 79 -6.51 14.84 -0.74
CA GLU A 79 -7.92 14.49 -0.77
C GLU A 79 -7.95 13.10 -1.36
N MET A 80 -8.50 12.19 -0.57
CA MET A 80 -8.73 10.80 -0.92
C MET A 80 -9.50 10.82 -2.23
N ARG A 81 -8.75 10.73 -3.33
CA ARG A 81 -9.14 10.85 -4.74
C ARG A 81 -10.67 10.93 -4.85
N GLN A 82 -11.22 12.15 -4.71
CA GLN A 82 -12.66 12.35 -4.80
C GLN A 82 -13.09 11.69 -6.10
N LEU A 83 -13.96 10.68 -6.00
CA LEU A 83 -14.64 10.15 -7.17
C LEU A 83 -15.22 11.36 -7.91
N PRO A 84 -14.96 11.51 -9.22
CA PRO A 84 -15.41 12.69 -9.92
C PRO A 84 -16.93 12.86 -9.75
N GLN A 85 -17.35 14.04 -9.33
CA GLN A 85 -18.74 14.35 -8.96
C GLN A 85 -19.75 14.24 -10.14
N PHE A 86 -19.28 13.85 -11.33
CA PHE A 86 -20.10 13.73 -12.54
C PHE A 86 -21.19 12.65 -12.43
N LEU A 87 -21.08 11.67 -11.52
CA LEU A 87 -22.06 10.60 -11.35
C LEU A 87 -23.23 10.93 -10.40
N ALA A 88 -23.14 12.02 -9.61
CA ALA A 88 -24.17 12.33 -8.61
C ALA A 88 -25.41 13.05 -9.20
N ARG A 89 -25.34 13.52 -10.45
CA ARG A 89 -26.34 14.45 -11.00
C ARG A 89 -27.45 13.80 -11.86
N VAL A 90 -27.40 12.48 -12.08
CA VAL A 90 -28.41 11.77 -12.90
C VAL A 90 -29.57 11.21 -12.09
N ALA A 91 -29.51 11.24 -10.74
CA ALA A 91 -30.52 10.61 -9.89
C ALA A 91 -31.56 11.58 -9.28
N ILE A 92 -31.61 12.84 -9.72
CA ILE A 92 -32.65 13.80 -9.30
C ILE A 92 -33.29 14.38 -10.56
N ASP A 93 -34.05 13.57 -11.27
CA ASP A 93 -35.16 14.05 -12.10
C ASP A 93 -36.24 12.96 -12.16
N ARG A 94 -36.91 12.77 -11.02
CA ARG A 94 -38.15 12.00 -10.97
C ARG A 94 -39.11 12.69 -10.03
N GLY A 95 -39.88 13.60 -10.60
CA GLY A 95 -41.14 14.10 -10.05
C GLY A 95 -41.20 15.61 -9.98
N ASP A 96 -41.80 16.23 -11.00
CA ASP A 96 -42.95 17.09 -10.71
C ASP A 96 -43.93 17.16 -11.89
N GLN A 97 -45.21 17.10 -11.54
CA GLN A 97 -46.37 17.02 -12.44
C GLN A 97 -46.74 18.39 -13.01
N VAL A 98 -47.51 18.41 -14.12
CA VAL A 98 -48.63 19.35 -14.31
C VAL A 98 -49.64 18.82 -15.34
N GLU A 99 -50.89 18.71 -14.86
CA GLU A 99 -52.21 18.78 -15.54
C GLU A 99 -52.48 18.02 -16.87
#